data_AF-A0A355DL17-F1
#
_entry.id   AF-A0A355DL17-F1
#
_cell.length_a   1.000
_cell.length_b   1.000
_cell.length_c   1.000
_cell.angle_alpha   90.00
_cell.angle_beta   90.00
_cell.angle_gamma   90.00
#
_symmetry.space_group_name_H-M   'P 1'
#
loop_
_entity.id
_entity.type
_entity.pdbx_description
1 polymer ?
#
loop_
_entity_poly.entity_id
_entity_poly.type
_entity_poly.pdbx_seq_one_letter_code
_entity_poly.pdbx_strand_id
1 'polypeptide(L)'
;MSECPVCQTHYISGDSDRCSVCGWDLTPYPSTLSQSLPSEFWQREEAKLAWARQMWVRVLSSHPTVGDEALSLLKEQFAKIQGELEEAQQERQLLRSQLQKLLPQLDPTLAESES
;
A
#
# COMPACT_ATOMS: atom_id res chain seq x y z
N MET A 1 -2.13 -7.48 -23.99
CA MET A 1 -2.69 -6.88 -22.77
C MET A 1 -4.14 -7.30 -22.70
N SER A 2 -4.60 -7.75 -21.54
CA SER A 2 -5.95 -8.28 -21.34
C SER A 2 -6.63 -7.55 -20.18
N GLU A 3 -7.96 -7.59 -20.15
CA GLU A 3 -8.74 -6.96 -19.09
C GLU A 3 -9.37 -8.03 -18.20
N CYS A 4 -9.39 -7.78 -16.89
CA CYS A 4 -10.08 -8.67 -15.96
C CYS A 4 -11.58 -8.68 -16.28
N PRO A 5 -12.20 -9.86 -16.48
CA PRO A 5 -13.60 -9.91 -16.89
C PRO A 5 -14.57 -9.45 -15.80
N VAL A 6 -14.10 -9.33 -14.54
CA VAL A 6 -14.89 -8.86 -13.40
C VAL A 6 -14.75 -7.36 -13.17
N CYS A 7 -13.53 -6.85 -13.05
CA CYS A 7 -13.26 -5.46 -12.65
C CYS A 7 -12.66 -4.58 -13.75
N GLN A 8 -12.44 -5.13 -14.96
CA GLN A 8 -11.89 -4.44 -16.14
C GLN A 8 -10.47 -3.86 -15.96
N THR A 9 -9.78 -4.23 -14.87
CA THR A 9 -8.38 -3.87 -14.67
C THR A 9 -7.50 -4.51 -15.74
N HIS A 10 -6.62 -3.71 -16.34
CA HIS A 10 -5.64 -4.17 -17.32
C HIS A 10 -4.56 -5.02 -16.66
N TYR A 11 -4.18 -6.11 -17.30
CA TYR A 11 -3.09 -6.97 -16.87
C TYR A 11 -2.29 -7.54 -18.04
N ILE A 12 -1.09 -8.03 -17.73
CA ILE A 12 -0.21 -8.74 -18.66
C ILE A 12 -0.48 -10.24 -18.51
N SER A 13 -0.93 -10.88 -19.60
CA SER A 13 -1.25 -12.31 -19.60
C SER A 13 0.01 -13.13 -19.29
N GLY A 14 -0.10 -14.06 -18.33
CA GLY A 14 1.01 -14.92 -17.89
C GLY A 14 1.91 -14.35 -16.79
N ASP A 15 1.67 -13.12 -16.34
CA ASP A 15 2.41 -12.49 -15.23
C ASP A 15 1.82 -12.84 -13.85
N SER A 16 0.50 -13.06 -13.80
CA SER A 16 -0.21 -13.46 -12.58
C SER A 16 -1.44 -14.30 -12.92
N ASP A 17 -1.68 -15.36 -12.15
CA ASP A 17 -2.87 -16.20 -12.25
C ASP A 17 -4.10 -15.53 -11.64
N ARG A 18 -3.94 -14.43 -10.90
CA ARG A 18 -5.04 -13.71 -10.25
C ARG A 18 -4.98 -12.22 -10.49
N CYS A 19 -6.16 -11.61 -10.62
CA CYS A 19 -6.30 -10.16 -10.71
C CYS A 19 -5.88 -9.50 -9.38
N SER A 20 -4.96 -8.55 -9.43
CA SER A 20 -4.49 -7.81 -8.25
C SER A 20 -5.56 -6.92 -7.59
N VAL A 21 -6.64 -6.60 -8.31
CA VAL A 21 -7.68 -5.69 -7.84
C VAL A 21 -8.85 -6.44 -7.22
N CYS A 22 -9.40 -7.44 -7.91
CA CYS A 22 -10.59 -8.17 -7.45
C CYS A 22 -10.31 -9.64 -7.07
N GLY A 23 -9.09 -10.14 -7.25
CA GLY A 23 -8.70 -11.51 -6.90
C GLY A 23 -9.24 -12.61 -7.82
N TRP A 24 -9.91 -12.25 -8.92
CA TRP A 24 -10.44 -13.17 -9.92
C TRP A 24 -9.33 -14.02 -10.56
N ASP A 25 -9.61 -15.29 -10.83
CA ASP A 25 -8.70 -16.20 -11.51
C ASP A 25 -8.63 -15.87 -13.01
N LEU A 26 -7.43 -15.54 -13.48
CA LEU A 26 -7.14 -15.14 -14.86
C LEU A 26 -6.64 -16.32 -15.71
N THR A 27 -6.53 -17.52 -15.12
CA THR A 27 -6.04 -18.71 -15.81
C THR A 27 -6.98 -19.06 -16.96
N PRO A 28 -6.52 -19.03 -18.23
CA PRO A 28 -7.37 -19.36 -19.36
C PRO A 28 -7.66 -20.87 -19.39
N TYR A 29 -8.86 -21.25 -19.83
CA TYR A 29 -9.19 -22.65 -20.05
C TYR A 29 -8.27 -23.24 -21.14
N PRO A 30 -7.65 -24.40 -20.90
CA PRO A 30 -6.83 -25.08 -21.90
C PRO A 30 -7.62 -25.33 -23.18
N SER A 31 -7.03 -25.01 -24.33
CA SER A 31 -7.71 -25.11 -25.64
C SER A 31 -8.23 -26.52 -25.95
N THR A 32 -7.62 -27.56 -25.37
CA THR A 32 -8.03 -28.97 -25.47
C THR A 32 -9.34 -29.27 -24.74
N LEU A 33 -9.59 -28.59 -23.62
CA LEU A 33 -10.82 -28.73 -22.84
C LEU A 33 -11.94 -27.86 -23.44
N SER A 34 -11.59 -26.67 -23.95
CA SER A 34 -12.60 -25.72 -24.42
C SER A 34 -13.48 -26.25 -25.57
N GLN A 35 -12.97 -27.17 -26.38
CA GLN A 35 -13.69 -27.79 -27.50
C GLN A 35 -14.51 -29.03 -27.10
N SER A 36 -14.21 -29.64 -25.96
CA SER A 36 -14.85 -30.89 -25.50
C SER A 36 -15.93 -30.67 -24.45
N LEU A 37 -16.05 -29.44 -23.92
CA LEU A 37 -17.00 -29.11 -22.88
C LEU A 37 -18.41 -28.84 -23.45
N PRO A 38 -19.47 -29.40 -22.82
CA PRO A 38 -20.86 -29.13 -23.21
C PRO A 38 -21.23 -27.63 -23.07
N SER A 39 -22.21 -27.18 -23.85
CA SER A 39 -22.70 -25.79 -23.79
C SER A 39 -23.23 -25.40 -22.41
N GLU A 40 -23.81 -26.34 -21.66
CA GLU A 40 -24.29 -26.13 -20.29
C GLU A 40 -23.17 -25.70 -19.33
N PHE A 41 -21.94 -26.18 -19.55
CA PHE A 41 -20.78 -25.76 -18.75
C PHE A 41 -20.53 -24.26 -18.94
N TRP A 42 -20.52 -23.79 -20.19
CA TRP A 42 -20.32 -22.37 -20.51
C TRP A 42 -21.44 -21.48 -20.00
N GLN A 43 -22.69 -21.98 -20.01
CA GLN A 43 -23.81 -21.25 -19.41
C GLN A 43 -23.62 -21.05 -17.89
N ARG A 44 -23.11 -22.06 -17.18
CA ARG A 44 -22.81 -21.94 -15.75
C ARG A 44 -21.65 -20.98 -15.50
N GLU A 45 -20.62 -21.03 -16.34
CA GLU A 45 -19.46 -20.14 -16.19
C GLU A 45 -19.84 -18.67 -16.47
N GLU A 46 -20.69 -18.41 -17.45
CA GLU A 46 -21.24 -17.07 -17.70
C GLU A 46 -22.10 -16.59 -16.52
N ALA A 47 -22.94 -17.46 -15.95
CA ALA A 47 -23.73 -17.14 -14.76
C ALA A 47 -22.86 -16.80 -13.55
N LYS A 48 -21.78 -17.56 -13.33
CA LYS A 48 -20.78 -17.32 -12.29
C LYS A 48 -20.06 -15.98 -12.52
N LEU A 49 -19.68 -15.69 -13.76
CA LEU A 49 -19.05 -14.41 -14.11
C LEU A 49 -20.00 -13.24 -13.89
N ALA A 50 -21.27 -13.36 -14.30
CA ALA A 50 -22.30 -12.36 -14.08
C ALA A 50 -22.51 -12.09 -12.58
N TRP A 51 -22.57 -13.15 -11.77
CA TRP A 51 -22.65 -13.04 -10.31
C TRP A 51 -21.42 -12.32 -9.73
N ALA A 52 -20.21 -12.67 -10.18
CA ALA A 52 -18.98 -12.04 -9.72
C ALA A 52 -18.92 -10.54 -10.05
N ARG A 53 -19.34 -10.15 -11.26
CA ARG A 53 -19.50 -8.73 -11.65
C ARG A 53 -20.48 -8.01 -10.74
N GLN A 54 -21.65 -8.61 -10.49
CA GLN A 54 -22.66 -8.00 -9.62
C GLN A 54 -22.14 -7.83 -8.19
N MET A 55 -21.45 -8.82 -7.66
CA MET A 55 -20.84 -8.74 -6.34
C MET A 55 -19.75 -7.67 -6.28
N TRP A 56 -18.91 -7.55 -7.31
CA TRP A 56 -17.90 -6.50 -7.40
C TRP A 56 -18.52 -5.11 -7.34
N VAL A 57 -19.59 -4.86 -8.11
CA VAL A 57 -20.32 -3.58 -8.08
C VAL A 57 -20.90 -3.30 -6.69
N ARG A 58 -21.46 -4.32 -6.02
CA ARG A 58 -21.98 -4.18 -4.65
C ARG A 58 -20.89 -3.84 -3.65
N VAL A 59 -19.72 -4.49 -3.73
CA VAL A 59 -18.56 -4.18 -2.89
C VAL A 59 -18.10 -2.74 -3.13
N LEU A 60 -18.00 -2.32 -4.39
CA LEU A 60 -17.60 -0.96 -4.75
C LEU A 60 -18.61 0.09 -4.23
N SER A 61 -19.90 -0.25 -4.25
CA SER A 61 -21.00 0.62 -3.80
C SER A 61 -21.16 0.65 -2.28
N SER A 62 -20.72 -0.40 -1.57
CA SER A 62 -20.79 -0.51 -0.11
C SER A 62 -19.53 0.00 0.59
N HIS A 63 -18.42 0.17 -0.13
CA HIS A 63 -17.16 0.68 0.40
C HIS A 63 -16.67 1.99 -0.26
N PRO A 64 -17.47 3.08 -0.33
CA PRO A 64 -16.90 4.38 -0.66
C PRO A 64 -16.03 4.98 0.47
N THR A 65 -16.12 4.47 1.71
CA THR A 65 -15.58 5.16 2.91
C THR A 65 -14.43 4.45 3.64
N VAL A 66 -14.28 3.12 3.50
CA VAL A 66 -13.26 2.37 4.27
C VAL A 66 -11.84 2.73 3.85
N GLY A 67 -11.65 3.09 2.58
CA GLY A 67 -10.39 3.63 2.09
C GLY A 67 -10.09 5.01 2.67
N ASP A 68 -11.09 5.89 2.74
CA ASP A 68 -10.88 7.30 3.08
C ASP A 68 -10.62 7.51 4.58
N GLU A 69 -11.31 6.77 5.44
CA GLU A 69 -11.10 6.85 6.89
C GLU A 69 -9.74 6.25 7.30
N ALA A 70 -9.36 5.11 6.71
CA ALA A 70 -8.05 4.51 6.91
C ALA A 70 -6.91 5.38 6.34
N LEU A 71 -7.12 6.01 5.17
CA LEU A 71 -6.18 6.97 4.60
C LEU A 71 -6.07 8.22 5.46
N SER A 72 -7.18 8.74 6.01
CA SER A 72 -7.18 9.91 6.89
C SER A 72 -6.38 9.61 8.15
N LEU A 73 -6.65 8.47 8.80
CA LEU A 73 -5.91 8.05 9.98
C LEU A 73 -4.41 7.89 9.70
N LEU A 74 -4.06 7.30 8.55
CA LEU A 74 -2.67 7.13 8.16
C LEU A 74 -1.98 8.47 7.90
N LYS A 75 -2.67 9.43 7.27
CA LYS A 75 -2.18 10.80 7.04
C LYS A 75 -1.95 11.53 8.37
N GLU A 76 -2.87 11.41 9.31
CA GLU A 76 -2.74 12.00 10.65
C GLU A 76 -1.54 11.42 11.40
N GLN A 77 -1.35 10.09 11.38
CA GLN A 77 -0.17 9.47 11.99
C GLN A 77 1.13 9.93 11.33
N PHE A 78 1.14 10.05 10.00
CA PHE A 78 2.30 10.54 9.28
C PHE A 78 2.65 11.98 9.68
N ALA A 79 1.66 12.88 9.72
CA ALA A 79 1.86 14.26 10.15
C ALA A 79 2.39 14.35 11.59
N LYS A 80 1.88 13.49 12.49
CA LYS A 80 2.35 13.42 13.88
C LYS A 80 3.82 13.00 13.95
N ILE A 81 4.19 11.90 13.29
CA ILE A 81 5.57 11.40 13.30
C ILE A 81 6.53 12.42 12.68
N GLN A 82 6.09 13.11 11.63
CA GLN A 82 6.88 14.16 10.99
C GLN A 82 7.13 15.34 11.94
N GLY A 83 6.10 15.77 12.69
CA GLY A 83 6.26 16.81 13.71
C GLY A 83 7.21 16.41 14.84
N GLU A 84 7.08 15.19 15.38
CA GLU A 84 7.97 14.66 16.41
C GLU A 84 9.43 14.60 15.92
N LEU A 85 9.65 14.25 14.65
CA LEU A 85 10.98 14.22 14.05
C LEU A 85 11.59 15.63 13.93
N GLU A 86 10.80 16.61 13.50
CA GLU A 86 11.24 18.01 13.40
C GLU A 86 11.61 18.59 14.77
N GLU A 87 10.79 18.33 15.79
CA GLU A 87 11.06 18.75 17.17
C GLU A 87 12.36 18.11 17.70
N ALA A 88 12.52 16.79 17.54
CA ALA A 88 13.74 16.09 17.93
C ALA A 88 14.99 16.53 17.13
N GLN A 89 14.83 17.05 15.92
CA GLN A 89 15.92 17.66 15.16
C GLN A 89 16.31 19.02 15.74
N GLN A 90 15.33 19.87 16.05
CA GLN A 90 15.56 21.19 16.64
C GLN A 90 16.23 21.09 18.02
N GLU A 91 15.73 20.22 18.90
CA GLU A 91 16.34 19.98 20.22
C GLU A 91 17.79 19.55 20.09
N ARG A 92 18.09 18.65 19.16
CA ARG A 92 19.46 18.17 18.92
C ARG A 92 20.38 19.26 18.41
N GLN A 93 19.89 20.14 17.52
CA GLN A 93 20.66 21.31 17.08
C GLN A 93 20.92 22.27 18.24
N LEU A 94 19.91 22.52 19.07
CA LEU A 94 20.04 23.37 20.24
C LEU A 94 21.07 22.80 21.22
N LEU A 95 20.96 21.51 21.58
CA LEU A 95 21.92 20.83 22.45
C LEU A 95 23.34 20.86 21.87
N ARG A 96 23.51 20.63 20.56
CA ARG A 96 24.82 20.75 19.90
C ARG A 96 25.38 22.16 20.01
N SER A 97 24.56 23.20 19.83
CA SER A 97 25.00 24.59 19.97
C SER A 97 25.41 24.92 21.41
N GLN A 98 24.69 24.39 22.40
CA GLN A 98 25.04 24.57 23.82
C GLN A 98 26.36 23.87 24.15
N LEU A 99 26.53 22.62 23.70
CA LEU A 99 27.78 21.89 23.86
C LEU A 99 28.95 22.62 23.22
N GLN A 100 28.78 23.18 22.01
CA GLN A 100 29.83 23.94 21.32
C GLN A 100 30.23 25.22 22.08
N LYS A 101 29.31 25.85 22.82
CA LYS A 101 29.61 27.01 23.68
C LYS A 101 30.33 26.64 24.97
N LEU A 102 30.07 25.44 25.50
CA LEU A 102 30.64 24.97 26.76
C LEU A 102 32.02 24.32 26.57
N LEU A 103 32.26 23.67 25.43
CA LEU A 103 33.54 23.04 25.07
C LEU A 103 34.77 23.95 25.29
N PRO A 104 34.81 25.19 24.76
CA PRO A 104 35.97 26.07 24.92
C PRO A 104 36.12 26.65 26.34
N GLN A 105 35.13 26.50 27.23
CA GLN A 105 35.24 26.91 28.64
C GLN A 105 35.88 25.80 29.51
N LEU A 106 35.81 24.56 29.04
CA LEU A 106 36.41 23.40 29.69
C LEU A 106 37.88 23.20 29.30
N ASP A 107 38.28 23.59 28.08
CA ASP A 107 39.68 23.57 27.62
C ASP A 107 40.68 24.29 28.55
N PRO A 108 40.44 25.54 29.01
CA PRO A 108 41.38 26.22 29.90
C PRO A 108 41.37 25.66 31.33
N THR A 109 40.23 25.16 31.82
CA THR A 109 40.11 24.63 33.20
C THR A 109 40.71 23.23 33.35
N LEU A 110 40.78 22.45 32.28
CA LEU A 110 41.54 21.19 32.25
C LEU A 110 43.05 21.42 32.23
N ALA A 111 43.53 22.47 31.54
CA ALA A 111 44.96 22.81 31.52
C ALA A 111 45.48 23.35 32.88
N GLU A 112 44.65 24.06 33.63
CA GLU A 112 45.01 24.59 34.97
C GLU A 112 44.90 23.54 36.09
N SER A 113 44.22 22.41 35.87
CA SER A 113 44.10 21.33 36.86
C SER A 113 45.17 20.23 36.74
N GLU A 114 46.01 20.28 35.70
CA GLU A 114 47.18 19.40 35.50
C GLU A 114 48.53 20.05 35.84
N SER A 115 48.56 21.31 36.36
CA SER A 115 49.78 22.00 36.84
C SER A 115 49.83 22.11 38.36
#